data_AF-A0A173GNX5-F1
#
_entry.id   AF-A0A173GNX5-F1
#
_cell.length_a   1.000
_cell.length_b   1.000
_cell.length_c   1.000
_cell.angle_alpha   90.00
_cell.angle_beta   90.00
_cell.angle_gamma   90.00
#
_symmetry.space_group_name_H-M   'P 1'
#
loop_
_entity.id
_entity.type
_entity.pdbx_description
1 polymer ?
#
loop_
_entity_poly.entity_id
_entity_poly.type
_entity_poly.pdbx_seq_one_letter_code
_entity_poly.pdbx_strand_id
1 'polypeptide(L)' 'MDRSLLLILLAITLSNALFIPGLVKREQCSKAFGEKCRRDSECCGRWICAFDMYNTLRCGYEAGP' A
#
# COMPACT_ATOMS: atom_id res chain seq x y z
N MET A 1 11.12 -35.49 23.55
CA MET A 1 10.68 -34.17 23.06
C MET A 1 9.21 -34.28 22.70
N ASP A 2 8.36 -33.62 23.48
CA ASP A 2 6.90 -33.79 23.45
C ASP A 2 6.28 -33.14 22.20
N ARG A 3 5.49 -33.90 21.44
CA ARG A 3 4.88 -33.44 20.16
C ARG A 3 3.93 -32.25 20.37
N SER A 4 3.39 -32.10 21.58
CA SER A 4 2.50 -30.99 21.95
C SER A 4 3.25 -29.66 22.01
N LEU A 5 4.50 -29.67 22.46
CA LEU A 5 5.35 -28.47 22.52
C LEU A 5 5.62 -27.90 21.12
N LEU A 6 5.78 -28.80 20.15
CA LEU A 6 6.07 -28.48 18.76
C LEU A 6 4.88 -27.80 18.07
N LEU A 7 3.65 -28.24 18.40
CA LEU A 7 2.40 -27.62 17.92
C LEU A 7 2.20 -26.22 18.51
N ILE A 8 2.49 -26.04 19.80
CA ILE A 8 2.37 -24.75 20.48
C ILE A 8 3.36 -23.74 19.88
N LEU A 9 4.61 -24.15 19.64
CA LEU A 9 5.61 -23.31 18.99
C LEU A 9 5.19 -22.92 17.57
N LEU A 10 4.66 -23.86 16.78
CA LEU A 10 4.14 -23.58 15.44
C LEU A 10 2.99 -22.57 15.45
N ALA A 11 2.05 -22.69 16.40
CA ALA A 11 0.94 -21.76 16.54
C ALA A 11 1.42 -20.34 16.87
N ILE A 12 2.36 -20.20 17.81
CA ILE A 12 2.96 -18.91 18.18
C ILE A 12 3.72 -18.29 17.00
N THR A 13 4.46 -19.12 16.26
CA THR A 13 5.24 -18.66 15.08
C THR A 13 4.30 -18.22 13.95
N LEU A 14 3.18 -18.93 13.73
CA LEU A 14 2.16 -18.54 12.75
C LEU A 14 1.45 -17.24 13.15
N SER A 15 1.06 -17.09 14.43
CA SER A 15 0.41 -15.88 14.92
C SER A 15 1.31 -14.65 14.81
N ASN A 16 2.61 -14.79 15.08
CA ASN A 16 3.59 -13.72 14.88
C ASN A 16 3.87 -13.45 13.40
N ALA A 17 3.88 -14.48 12.54
CA ALA A 17 4.07 -14.30 11.09
C ALA A 17 2.85 -13.68 10.40
N LEU A 18 1.63 -13.85 10.94
CA LEU A 18 0.43 -13.20 10.43
C LEU A 18 0.31 -11.74 10.90
N PHE A 19 0.97 -11.40 12.02
CA PHE A 19 1.07 -10.04 12.52
C PHE A 19 2.25 -9.30 11.87
N ILE A 20 2.26 -9.23 10.54
CA ILE A 20 3.06 -8.23 9.82
C ILE A 20 2.17 -6.98 9.71
N PRO A 21 2.34 -5.96 10.57
CA PRO A 21 1.76 -4.64 10.35
C PRO A 21 2.43 -4.03 9.10
N GLY A 22 1.92 -4.41 7.93
CA GLY A 22 2.56 -4.14 6.65
C GLY A 22 1.89 -4.86 5.48
N LEU A 23 1.08 -5.89 5.74
CA LEU A 23 0.09 -6.41 4.79
C LEU A 23 -1.23 -5.64 4.84
N VAL A 24 -1.19 -4.35 5.23
CA VAL A 24 -2.16 -3.39 4.72
C VAL A 24 -1.86 -3.29 3.23
N LYS A 25 -2.53 -4.16 2.48
CA LYS A 25 -2.90 -4.03 1.08
C LYS A 25 -2.52 -2.63 0.55
N ARG A 26 -1.32 -2.49 -0.02
CA ARG A 26 -0.99 -1.34 -0.90
C ARG A 26 -1.75 -1.47 -2.24
N GLU A 27 -3.00 -1.92 -2.18
CA GLU A 27 -3.96 -1.95 -3.28
C GLU A 27 -5.09 -0.93 -3.06
N GLN A 28 -4.90 0.08 -2.20
CA GLN A 28 -5.87 1.18 -2.10
C GLN A 28 -5.66 2.25 -3.18
N CYS A 29 -4.53 2.22 -3.87
CA CYS A 29 -4.37 3.01 -5.06
C CYS A 29 -4.95 2.26 -6.26
N SER A 30 -5.72 2.94 -7.08
CA SER A 30 -6.35 2.39 -8.30
C SER A 30 -5.84 3.07 -9.57
N LYS A 31 -5.01 4.11 -9.44
CA LYS A 31 -4.60 4.99 -10.53
C LYS A 31 -3.09 5.00 -10.73
N ALA A 32 -2.70 4.77 -11.99
CA ALA A 32 -1.34 4.86 -12.47
C ALA A 32 -0.92 6.31 -12.80
N PHE A 33 0.37 6.54 -13.05
CA PHE A 33 0.90 7.83 -13.48
C PHE A 33 0.19 8.34 -14.73
N GLY A 34 -0.19 9.61 -14.75
CA GLY A 34 -0.93 10.25 -15.84
C GLY A 34 -2.41 9.91 -15.90
N GLU A 35 -2.93 8.99 -15.07
CA GLU A 35 -4.36 8.77 -14.99
C GLU A 35 -5.08 9.89 -14.24
N LYS A 36 -6.34 10.13 -14.62
CA LYS A 36 -7.20 11.05 -13.88
C LYS A 36 -7.42 10.55 -12.46
N CYS A 37 -7.33 11.47 -11.52
CA CYS A 37 -7.54 11.23 -10.10
C CYS A 37 -8.41 12.35 -9.51
N ARG A 38 -8.90 12.12 -8.29
CA ARG A 38 -9.56 13.18 -7.50
C ARG A 38 -8.86 13.48 -6.18
N ARG A 39 -8.09 12.52 -5.65
CA ARG A 39 -7.34 12.63 -4.38
C ARG A 39 -6.08 11.77 -4.44
N ASP A 40 -5.08 12.14 -3.65
CA ASP A 40 -3.75 11.49 -3.63
C ASP A 40 -3.80 9.99 -3.32
N SER A 41 -4.73 9.58 -2.44
CA SER A 41 -4.91 8.17 -2.06
C SER A 41 -5.27 7.26 -3.24
N GLU A 42 -5.80 7.82 -4.33
CA GLU A 42 -6.11 7.05 -5.55
C GLU A 42 -4.84 6.70 -6.33
N CYS A 43 -3.78 7.49 -6.20
CA CYS A 43 -2.54 7.37 -6.96
C CYS A 43 -1.58 6.35 -6.35
N CYS A 44 -1.00 5.50 -7.19
CA CYS A 44 -0.11 4.46 -6.71
C CYS A 44 1.29 4.93 -6.35
N GLY A 45 1.90 4.24 -5.38
CA GLY A 45 3.28 4.51 -4.97
C GLY A 45 3.42 5.82 -4.20
N ARG A 46 4.24 6.74 -4.73
CA ARG A 46 4.52 8.06 -4.14
C ARG A 46 3.93 9.20 -4.97
N TRP A 47 2.99 8.89 -5.86
CA TRP A 47 2.35 9.89 -6.70
C TRP A 47 1.25 10.61 -5.94
N ILE A 48 1.05 11.88 -6.28
CA ILE A 48 -0.04 12.71 -5.77
C ILE A 48 -0.99 13.06 -6.90
N CYS A 49 -2.20 13.49 -6.55
CA CYS A 49 -3.18 13.96 -7.49
C CYS A 49 -2.97 15.46 -7.74
N ALA A 50 -2.23 15.78 -8.80
CA ALA A 50 -1.85 17.15 -9.15
C ALA A 50 -2.43 17.60 -10.50
N PHE A 51 -2.51 18.90 -10.72
CA PHE A 51 -2.90 19.44 -12.01
C PHE A 51 -1.77 19.27 -13.03
N ASP A 52 -2.12 18.77 -14.22
CA ASP A 52 -1.23 18.79 -15.38
C ASP A 52 -1.20 20.17 -16.07
N MET A 53 -0.39 20.29 -17.13
CA MET A 53 -0.28 21.50 -17.95
C MET A 53 -1.59 21.92 -18.67
N TYR A 54 -2.60 21.04 -18.68
CA TYR A 54 -3.93 21.30 -19.24
C TYR A 54 -4.98 21.50 -18.14
N ASN A 55 -4.55 21.80 -16.92
CA ASN A 55 -5.41 22.05 -15.76
C ASN A 55 -6.36 20.87 -15.47
N THR A 56 -5.90 19.63 -15.70
CA THR A 56 -6.63 18.41 -15.37
C THR A 56 -5.94 17.66 -14.23
N LEU A 57 -6.69 17.21 -13.23
CA LEU A 57 -6.15 16.42 -12.12
C LEU A 57 -5.71 15.04 -12.60
N ARG A 58 -4.42 14.73 -12.42
CA ARG A 58 -3.79 13.46 -12.78
C ARG A 58 -2.78 13.02 -11.74
N CYS A 59 -2.57 11.72 -11.63
CA CYS A 59 -1.52 11.17 -10.78
C CYS A 59 -0.14 11.53 -11.33
N GLY A 60 0.67 12.22 -10.55
CA GLY A 60 1.99 12.70 -10.95
C GLY A 60 2.92 12.84 -9.77
N TYR A 61 4.13 13.33 -10.03
CA TYR A 61 5.00 13.79 -8.96
C TYR A 61 4.47 15.11 -8.43
N GLU A 62 4.79 15.40 -7.17
CA GLU A 62 4.65 16.74 -6.64
C GLU A 62 5.47 17.67 -7.53
N ALA A 63 4.78 18.54 -8.27
CA ALA A 63 5.41 19.64 -8.97
C ALA A 63 5.86 20.63 -7.88
N GLY A 64 6.99 20.31 -7.25
CA GLY A 64 7.70 21.27 -6.42
C GLY A 64 8.12 22.48 -7.26
N PRO A 65 8.29 23.66 -6.62
CA PRO A 65 8.78 24.86 -7.29
C PRO A 65 10.13 24.64 -7.99
#